data_AF-A0A969X375-F1
#
_entry.id   AF-A0A969X375-F1
#
_cell.length_a   1.000
_cell.length_b   1.000
_cell.length_c   1.000
_cell.angle_alpha   90.00
_cell.angle_beta   90.00
_cell.angle_gamma   90.00
#
_symmetry.space_group_name_H-M   'P 1'
#
loop_
_entity.id
_entity.type
_entity.pdbx_description
1 polymer ?
#
loop_
_entity_poly.entity_id
_entity_poly.type
_entity_poly.pdbx_seq_one_letter_code
_entity_poly.pdbx_strand_id
1 'polypeptide(L)'
;MKEIENQLKETIEQVVEFRTDYISNEQAVRTQLIEPILNVLGWKTSNPKFVRPNAPDEDGKIPDYTLLKNERRTLIVEAKNLSIDLQDKKIIDQLASYCFKSGIDFGILTNGVKWLLFKTFEKNPKDRIVWQVDIEADKIEYVIRSLSSFSYSNIDTLDILLKKSKVLDNSWKELVESIDSIVSIISQKLLEKIKSTDPSFKIDSNDLKTFTKGKIEELFELAEIEEEEKADENGSLDTKTEFAEVEDVIFKRHQKSRIRENISVTFPDKTVFKNKKVVDTFVQTIKKIGPENVMSLNLYRAGVPIVSEVKDEFYNQHKIGKYWIMVHTSTKEKIAVLNEINDKLNLKLMIETFMNER
;
A
#
# COMPACT_ATOMS: atom_id res chain seq x y z
N MET A 1 -14.77 -13.15 -3.80
CA MET A 1 -14.01 -12.04 -3.20
C MET A 1 -13.71 -12.31 -1.73
N LYS A 2 -14.70 -12.40 -0.83
CA LYS A 2 -14.46 -12.72 0.60
C LYS A 2 -13.69 -14.03 0.82
N GLU A 3 -14.00 -15.07 0.05
CA GLU A 3 -13.30 -16.36 0.14
C GLU A 3 -11.81 -16.26 -0.25
N ILE A 4 -11.50 -15.50 -1.30
CA ILE A 4 -10.11 -15.23 -1.72
C ILE A 4 -9.39 -14.43 -0.63
N GLU A 5 -10.03 -13.40 -0.09
CA GLU A 5 -9.46 -12.57 0.98
C GLU A 5 -9.12 -13.39 2.22
N ASN A 6 -10.03 -14.25 2.66
CA ASN A 6 -9.81 -15.12 3.81
C ASN A 6 -8.65 -16.09 3.55
N GLN A 7 -8.64 -16.73 2.36
CA GLN A 7 -7.57 -17.65 2.01
C GLN A 7 -6.20 -16.95 1.97
N LEU A 8 -6.13 -15.71 1.45
CA LEU A 8 -4.90 -14.93 1.44
C LEU A 8 -4.42 -14.62 2.85
N LYS A 9 -5.31 -14.28 3.78
CA LYS A 9 -4.96 -14.07 5.20
C LYS A 9 -4.40 -15.34 5.83
N GLU A 10 -5.05 -16.48 5.62
CA GLU A 10 -4.56 -17.78 6.09
C GLU A 10 -3.19 -18.12 5.50
N THR A 11 -2.98 -17.86 4.20
CA THR A 11 -1.68 -18.07 3.55
C THR A 11 -0.60 -17.16 4.14
N ILE A 12 -0.91 -15.89 4.44
CA ILE A 12 0.02 -14.97 5.08
C ILE A 12 0.38 -15.46 6.49
N GLU A 13 -0.60 -15.90 7.28
CA GLU A 13 -0.37 -16.47 8.62
C GLU A 13 0.56 -17.69 8.56
N GLN A 14 0.31 -18.61 7.62
CA GLN A 14 1.19 -19.77 7.39
C GLN A 14 2.62 -19.34 7.02
N VAL A 15 2.77 -18.38 6.11
CA VAL A 15 4.08 -17.87 5.69
C VAL A 15 4.83 -17.26 6.88
N VAL A 16 4.16 -16.53 7.75
CA VAL A 16 4.77 -15.95 8.95
C VAL A 16 5.23 -17.04 9.92
N GLU A 17 4.42 -18.06 10.14
CA GLU A 17 4.73 -19.15 11.09
C GLU A 17 5.83 -20.09 10.58
N PHE A 18 5.79 -20.48 9.30
CA PHE A 18 6.63 -21.55 8.73
C PHE A 18 7.61 -21.05 7.65
N ARG A 19 7.99 -19.76 7.67
CA ARG A 19 8.84 -19.14 6.64
C ARG A 19 10.11 -19.94 6.32
N THR A 20 10.79 -20.46 7.34
CA THR A 20 12.05 -21.20 7.18
C THR A 20 11.88 -22.48 6.35
N ASP A 21 10.76 -23.18 6.51
CA ASP A 21 10.45 -24.37 5.72
C ASP A 21 10.22 -24.00 4.25
N TYR A 22 9.45 -22.93 4.01
CA TYR A 22 9.10 -22.48 2.66
C TYR A 22 10.27 -21.88 1.86
N ILE A 23 11.32 -21.39 2.53
CA ILE A 23 12.55 -20.90 1.88
C ILE A 23 13.30 -22.02 1.16
N SER A 24 13.23 -23.27 1.63
CA SER A 24 14.00 -24.39 1.08
C SER A 24 13.13 -25.49 0.46
N ASN A 25 11.82 -25.49 0.72
CA ASN A 25 10.92 -26.56 0.29
C ASN A 25 9.86 -26.07 -0.73
N GLU A 26 10.19 -26.18 -2.01
CA GLU A 26 9.27 -25.83 -3.11
C GLU A 26 7.98 -26.67 -3.11
N GLN A 27 8.06 -27.95 -2.70
CA GLN A 27 6.89 -28.82 -2.62
C GLN A 27 5.91 -28.40 -1.51
N ALA A 28 6.42 -27.88 -0.40
CA ALA A 28 5.60 -27.30 0.66
C ALA A 28 4.92 -26.01 0.18
N VAL A 29 5.66 -25.13 -0.51
CA VAL A 29 5.09 -23.90 -1.11
C VAL A 29 3.95 -24.24 -2.09
N ARG A 30 4.18 -25.25 -2.93
CA ARG A 30 3.19 -25.77 -3.87
C ARG A 30 1.89 -26.18 -3.19
N THR A 31 1.98 -27.10 -2.23
CA THR A 31 0.80 -27.75 -1.65
C THR A 31 0.10 -26.90 -0.58
N GLN A 32 0.86 -26.09 0.16
CA GLN A 32 0.33 -25.35 1.32
C GLN A 32 0.01 -23.88 1.00
N LEU A 33 0.70 -23.26 0.04
CA LEU A 33 0.49 -21.83 -0.29
C LEU A 33 -0.23 -21.65 -1.63
N ILE A 34 0.27 -22.29 -2.69
CA ILE A 34 -0.21 -22.08 -4.07
C ILE A 34 -1.56 -22.79 -4.30
N GLU A 35 -1.66 -24.08 -3.96
CA GLU A 35 -2.87 -24.86 -4.23
C GLU A 35 -4.14 -24.32 -3.54
N PRO A 36 -4.11 -23.88 -2.27
CA PRO A 36 -5.29 -23.26 -1.64
C PRO A 36 -5.77 -22.02 -2.38
N ILE A 37 -4.84 -21.14 -2.81
CA ILE A 37 -5.15 -19.96 -3.61
C ILE A 37 -5.77 -20.36 -4.96
N LEU A 38 -5.20 -21.37 -5.65
CA LEU A 38 -5.77 -21.87 -6.90
C LEU A 38 -7.21 -22.40 -6.71
N ASN A 39 -7.48 -23.13 -5.61
CA ASN A 39 -8.80 -23.66 -5.32
C ASN A 39 -9.85 -22.55 -5.13
N VAL A 40 -9.55 -21.49 -4.37
CA VAL A 40 -10.48 -20.36 -4.18
C VAL A 40 -10.63 -19.50 -5.44
N LEU A 41 -9.67 -19.55 -6.37
CA LEU A 41 -9.79 -18.99 -7.72
C LEU A 41 -10.62 -19.87 -8.66
N GLY A 42 -11.13 -21.00 -8.18
CA GLY A 42 -11.98 -21.94 -8.93
C GLY A 42 -11.20 -23.02 -9.69
N TRP A 43 -9.87 -23.06 -9.56
CA TRP A 43 -9.01 -24.10 -10.14
C TRP A 43 -8.92 -25.28 -9.17
N LYS A 44 -9.83 -26.24 -9.30
CA LYS A 44 -9.91 -27.41 -8.43
C LYS A 44 -8.67 -28.30 -8.56
N THR A 45 -7.70 -28.18 -7.65
CA THR A 45 -6.38 -28.83 -7.77
C THR A 45 -6.44 -30.35 -7.69
N SER A 46 -7.47 -30.88 -7.03
CA SER A 46 -7.76 -32.31 -6.95
C SER A 46 -8.42 -32.90 -8.21
N ASN A 47 -8.75 -32.07 -9.22
CA ASN A 47 -9.45 -32.50 -10.42
C ASN A 47 -8.61 -32.30 -11.70
N PRO A 48 -8.20 -33.38 -12.40
CA PRO A 48 -7.37 -33.30 -13.61
C PRO A 48 -8.04 -32.64 -14.83
N LYS A 49 -9.35 -32.34 -14.74
CA LYS A 49 -10.07 -31.51 -15.73
C LYS A 49 -9.84 -30.01 -15.54
N PHE A 50 -9.34 -29.60 -14.36
CA PHE A 50 -9.07 -28.20 -13.99
C PHE A 50 -7.57 -27.95 -13.85
N VAL A 51 -6.85 -28.86 -13.18
CA VAL A 51 -5.43 -28.70 -12.89
C VAL A 51 -4.72 -30.03 -13.12
N ARG A 52 -3.67 -30.03 -13.93
CA ARG A 52 -2.79 -31.19 -14.10
C ARG A 52 -1.39 -30.84 -13.58
N PRO A 53 -1.00 -31.36 -12.40
CA PRO A 53 0.36 -31.17 -11.91
C PRO A 53 1.33 -32.03 -12.72
N ASN A 54 2.53 -31.52 -12.97
CA ASN A 54 3.63 -32.26 -13.59
C ASN A 54 3.25 -32.95 -14.92
N ALA A 55 2.39 -32.31 -15.72
CA ALA A 55 1.96 -32.85 -17.00
C ALA A 55 2.93 -32.42 -18.11
N PRO A 56 3.55 -33.35 -18.85
CA PRO A 56 4.50 -32.99 -19.90
C PRO A 56 3.83 -32.18 -21.02
N ASP A 57 4.57 -31.20 -21.53
CA ASP A 57 4.27 -30.52 -22.77
C ASP A 57 4.59 -31.40 -23.99
N GLU A 58 4.37 -30.87 -25.20
CA GLU A 58 4.58 -31.62 -26.45
C GLU A 58 6.06 -32.00 -26.68
N ASP A 59 7.00 -31.35 -25.98
CA ASP A 59 8.44 -31.59 -26.06
C ASP A 59 8.98 -32.38 -24.86
N GLY A 60 8.09 -32.90 -24.00
CA GLY A 60 8.45 -33.71 -22.83
C GLY A 60 8.96 -32.92 -21.63
N LYS A 61 8.86 -31.59 -21.64
CA LYS A 61 9.18 -30.78 -20.46
C LYS A 61 7.98 -30.66 -19.52
N ILE A 62 8.24 -30.52 -18.21
CA ILE A 62 7.23 -30.74 -17.18
C ILE A 62 6.99 -29.44 -16.37
N PRO A 63 5.94 -28.65 -16.68
CA PRO A 63 5.49 -27.57 -15.82
C PRO A 63 4.91 -28.08 -14.49
N ASP A 64 5.02 -27.27 -13.45
CA ASP A 64 4.48 -27.62 -12.13
C ASP A 64 2.96 -27.77 -12.14
N TYR A 65 2.24 -26.84 -12.78
CA TYR A 65 0.81 -26.96 -13.01
C TYR A 65 0.42 -26.48 -14.41
N THR A 66 -0.43 -27.27 -15.07
CA THR A 66 -1.18 -26.84 -16.24
C THR A 66 -2.64 -26.64 -15.85
N LEU A 67 -3.18 -25.44 -16.08
CA LEU A 67 -4.58 -25.10 -15.81
C LEU A 67 -5.42 -25.30 -17.07
N LEU A 68 -6.55 -26.00 -16.93
CA LEU A 68 -7.41 -26.40 -18.03
C LEU A 68 -8.83 -25.85 -17.86
N LYS A 69 -9.38 -25.32 -18.96
CA LYS A 69 -10.79 -24.95 -19.06
C LYS A 69 -11.38 -25.56 -20.32
N ASN A 70 -12.49 -26.28 -20.17
CA ASN A 70 -13.14 -27.00 -21.28
C ASN A 70 -12.15 -27.87 -22.07
N GLU A 71 -11.30 -28.61 -21.35
CA GLU A 71 -10.26 -29.51 -21.91
C GLU A 71 -9.11 -28.81 -22.66
N ARG A 72 -9.13 -27.48 -22.77
CA ARG A 72 -8.04 -26.69 -23.36
C ARG A 72 -7.05 -26.27 -22.28
N ARG A 73 -5.75 -26.32 -22.60
CA ARG A 73 -4.69 -25.72 -21.76
C ARG A 73 -4.81 -24.21 -21.88
N THR A 74 -4.89 -23.53 -20.73
CA THR A 74 -5.20 -22.08 -20.68
C THR A 74 -4.11 -21.27 -20.02
N LEU A 75 -3.41 -21.85 -19.04
CA LEU A 75 -2.38 -21.17 -18.27
C LEU A 75 -1.39 -22.21 -17.73
N ILE A 76 -0.11 -21.85 -17.68
CA ILE A 76 0.91 -22.61 -16.95
C ILE A 76 1.24 -21.86 -15.65
N VAL A 77 1.36 -22.58 -14.55
CA VAL A 77 1.86 -22.05 -13.28
C VAL A 77 3.17 -22.76 -12.95
N GLU A 78 4.23 -21.99 -12.77
CA GLU A 78 5.55 -22.43 -12.30
C GLU A 78 5.73 -21.99 -10.84
N ALA A 79 6.05 -22.95 -9.98
CA ALA A 79 6.28 -22.71 -8.57
C ALA A 79 7.79 -22.56 -8.29
N LYS A 80 8.12 -21.78 -7.26
CA LYS A 80 9.46 -21.68 -6.69
C LYS A 80 9.38 -21.64 -5.16
N ASN A 81 10.49 -21.93 -4.49
CA ASN A 81 10.58 -21.69 -3.04
C ASN A 81 10.73 -20.17 -2.74
N LEU A 82 10.59 -19.78 -1.47
CA LEU A 82 10.58 -18.35 -1.06
C LEU A 82 11.92 -17.65 -1.27
N SER A 83 13.03 -18.38 -1.38
CA SER A 83 14.36 -17.78 -1.57
C SER A 83 14.59 -17.26 -2.98
N ILE A 84 13.80 -17.73 -3.95
CA ILE A 84 13.98 -17.41 -5.36
C ILE A 84 13.35 -16.06 -5.69
N ASP A 85 14.14 -15.20 -6.32
CA ASP A 85 13.63 -14.01 -6.98
C ASP A 85 12.93 -14.41 -8.29
N LEU A 86 11.62 -14.16 -8.34
CA LEU A 86 10.78 -14.46 -9.50
C LEU A 86 11.13 -13.57 -10.71
N GLN A 87 11.89 -12.48 -10.52
CA GLN A 87 12.34 -11.62 -11.60
C GLN A 87 13.63 -12.09 -12.27
N ASP A 88 14.21 -13.22 -11.84
CA ASP A 88 15.37 -13.80 -12.52
C ASP A 88 15.01 -14.10 -13.99
N LYS A 89 15.74 -13.45 -14.90
CA LYS A 89 15.55 -13.57 -16.34
C LYS A 89 15.56 -15.02 -16.83
N LYS A 90 16.41 -15.89 -16.26
CA LYS A 90 16.49 -17.30 -16.67
C LYS A 90 15.19 -18.03 -16.38
N ILE A 91 14.54 -17.73 -15.26
CA ILE A 91 13.29 -18.36 -14.85
C ILE A 91 12.15 -17.88 -15.75
N ILE A 92 12.09 -16.57 -16.01
CA ILE A 92 11.12 -15.97 -16.93
C ILE A 92 11.29 -16.54 -18.35
N ASP A 93 12.52 -16.63 -18.85
CA ASP A 93 12.79 -17.17 -20.20
C ASP A 93 12.48 -18.68 -20.28
N GLN A 94 12.72 -19.45 -19.22
CA GLN A 94 12.31 -20.86 -19.13
C GLN A 94 10.78 -20.99 -19.26
N LEU A 95 10.03 -20.22 -18.48
CA LEU A 95 8.57 -20.28 -18.47
C LEU A 95 7.95 -19.76 -19.77
N ALA A 96 8.51 -18.71 -20.35
CA ALA A 96 8.11 -18.21 -21.66
C ALA A 96 8.34 -19.27 -22.75
N SER A 97 9.43 -20.03 -22.67
CA SER A 97 9.69 -21.14 -23.60
C SER A 97 8.59 -22.21 -23.54
N TYR A 98 8.14 -22.60 -22.33
CA TYR A 98 7.05 -23.58 -22.17
C TYR A 98 5.76 -23.12 -22.82
N CYS A 99 5.36 -21.88 -22.51
CA CYS A 99 4.08 -21.37 -22.95
C CYS A 99 4.06 -21.12 -24.47
N PHE A 100 5.14 -20.58 -25.03
CA PHE A 100 5.27 -20.34 -26.47
C PHE A 100 5.05 -21.63 -27.28
N LYS A 101 5.66 -22.74 -26.83
CA LYS A 101 5.57 -24.04 -27.49
C LYS A 101 4.19 -24.68 -27.35
N SER A 102 3.55 -24.48 -26.20
CA SER A 102 2.20 -25.00 -25.93
C SER A 102 1.07 -24.14 -26.52
N GLY A 103 1.39 -23.05 -27.23
CA GLY A 103 0.39 -22.12 -27.77
C GLY A 103 -0.42 -21.41 -26.68
N ILE A 104 0.17 -21.22 -25.50
CA ILE A 104 -0.47 -20.57 -24.35
C ILE A 104 0.00 -19.13 -24.27
N ASP A 105 -0.95 -18.19 -24.20
CA ASP A 105 -0.69 -16.74 -24.24
C ASP A 105 -0.11 -16.17 -22.93
N PHE A 106 -0.33 -16.86 -21.81
CA PHE A 106 0.00 -16.39 -20.47
C PHE A 106 0.61 -17.48 -19.58
N GLY A 107 1.47 -17.06 -18.66
CA GLY A 107 1.95 -17.92 -17.58
C GLY A 107 2.03 -17.17 -16.26
N ILE A 108 2.01 -17.94 -15.18
CA ILE A 108 2.18 -17.45 -13.81
C ILE A 108 3.48 -18.03 -13.26
N LEU A 109 4.29 -17.17 -12.65
CA LEU A 109 5.42 -17.55 -11.82
C LEU A 109 5.12 -17.13 -10.38
N THR A 110 5.29 -18.04 -9.42
CA THR A 110 4.96 -17.75 -8.02
C THR A 110 5.80 -18.54 -7.03
N ASN A 111 6.01 -17.96 -5.85
CA ASN A 111 6.51 -18.68 -4.67
C ASN A 111 5.48 -18.68 -3.53
N GLY A 112 4.19 -18.58 -3.85
CA GLY A 112 3.10 -18.48 -2.86
C GLY A 112 2.91 -17.07 -2.29
N VAL A 113 4.00 -16.35 -2.00
CA VAL A 113 3.95 -14.95 -1.51
C VAL A 113 3.88 -13.95 -2.65
N LYS A 114 4.76 -14.10 -3.64
CA LYS A 114 4.80 -13.26 -4.83
C LYS A 114 4.17 -14.00 -6.00
N TRP A 115 3.42 -13.26 -6.80
CA TRP A 115 2.75 -13.77 -7.99
C TRP A 115 3.03 -12.84 -9.16
N LEU A 116 3.48 -13.40 -10.27
CA LEU A 116 3.84 -12.66 -11.47
C LEU A 116 3.10 -13.28 -12.66
N LEU A 117 2.21 -12.51 -13.28
CA LEU A 117 1.62 -12.85 -14.56
C LEU A 117 2.48 -12.26 -15.67
N PHE A 118 2.82 -13.07 -16.65
CA PHE A 118 3.50 -12.59 -17.84
C PHE A 118 2.83 -13.12 -19.11
N LYS A 119 3.02 -12.37 -20.18
CA LYS A 119 2.57 -12.67 -21.53
C LYS A 119 3.71 -13.26 -22.33
N THR A 120 3.40 -14.28 -23.11
CA THR A 120 4.40 -15.20 -23.66
C THR A 120 4.95 -14.69 -24.99
N PHE A 121 4.16 -13.91 -25.71
CA PHE A 121 4.46 -13.37 -27.04
C PHE A 121 4.89 -11.89 -27.04
N GLU A 122 5.86 -11.50 -26.20
CA GLU A 122 6.45 -10.16 -26.23
C GLU A 122 7.95 -10.19 -26.51
N LYS A 123 8.41 -9.24 -27.35
CA LYS A 123 9.79 -9.18 -27.86
C LYS A 123 10.80 -8.83 -26.77
N ASN A 124 10.45 -7.91 -25.86
CA ASN A 124 11.30 -7.53 -24.75
C ASN A 124 10.87 -8.28 -23.49
N PRO A 125 11.81 -8.89 -22.73
CA PRO A 125 11.49 -9.54 -21.46
C PRO A 125 10.77 -8.63 -20.45
N LYS A 126 11.07 -7.32 -20.45
CA LYS A 126 10.38 -6.34 -19.59
C LYS A 126 8.90 -6.15 -19.96
N ASP A 127 8.57 -6.23 -21.24
CA ASP A 127 7.20 -6.07 -21.74
C ASP A 127 6.35 -7.34 -21.53
N ARG A 128 6.99 -8.46 -21.17
CA ARG A 128 6.29 -9.71 -20.85
C ARG A 128 5.54 -9.61 -19.54
N ILE A 129 6.06 -8.90 -18.53
CA ILE A 129 5.42 -8.83 -17.21
C ILE A 129 4.16 -7.98 -17.33
N VAL A 130 3.01 -8.59 -17.02
CA VAL A 130 1.70 -7.94 -17.08
C VAL A 130 1.38 -7.27 -15.75
N TRP A 131 1.53 -8.03 -14.66
CA TRP A 131 1.45 -7.53 -13.30
C TRP A 131 2.27 -8.43 -12.37
N GLN A 132 2.66 -7.85 -11.24
CA GLN A 132 3.24 -8.56 -10.12
C GLN A 132 2.55 -8.08 -8.84
N VAL A 133 2.28 -9.01 -7.94
CA VAL A 133 1.76 -8.72 -6.60
C VAL A 133 2.55 -9.47 -5.55
N ASP A 134 2.69 -8.85 -4.39
CA ASP A 134 3.23 -9.44 -3.16
C ASP A 134 2.11 -9.45 -2.10
N ILE A 135 1.69 -10.64 -1.68
CA ILE A 135 0.54 -10.76 -0.76
C ILE A 135 0.82 -10.18 0.64
N GLU A 136 2.10 -10.04 1.03
CA GLU A 136 2.48 -9.47 2.33
C GLU A 136 2.64 -7.95 2.28
N ALA A 137 3.08 -7.40 1.13
CA ALA A 137 3.43 -5.99 1.01
C ALA A 137 2.37 -5.13 0.31
N ASP A 138 1.58 -5.71 -0.59
CA ASP A 138 0.60 -4.95 -1.38
C ASP A 138 -0.78 -4.91 -0.71
N LYS A 139 -1.57 -3.87 -1.02
CA LYS A 139 -2.95 -3.74 -0.55
C LYS A 139 -3.77 -4.94 -1.00
N ILE A 140 -4.50 -5.55 -0.07
CA ILE A 140 -5.22 -6.81 -0.29
C ILE A 140 -6.22 -6.70 -1.46
N GLU A 141 -6.83 -5.53 -1.67
CA GLU A 141 -7.75 -5.28 -2.78
C GLU A 141 -7.04 -5.38 -4.14
N TYR A 142 -5.79 -4.89 -4.23
CA TYR A 142 -4.98 -4.98 -5.44
C TYR A 142 -4.52 -6.42 -5.70
N VAL A 143 -4.12 -7.14 -4.65
CA VAL A 143 -3.77 -8.57 -4.72
C VAL A 143 -4.97 -9.38 -5.22
N ILE A 144 -6.14 -9.22 -4.60
CA ILE A 144 -7.38 -9.91 -4.99
C ILE A 144 -7.73 -9.61 -6.44
N ARG A 145 -7.67 -8.34 -6.87
CA ARG A 145 -7.97 -7.94 -8.26
C ARG A 145 -7.04 -8.64 -9.24
N SER A 146 -5.73 -8.67 -8.94
CA SER A 146 -4.71 -9.27 -9.80
C SER A 146 -4.88 -10.78 -9.89
N LEU A 147 -5.01 -11.48 -8.76
CA LEU A 147 -5.22 -12.93 -8.75
C LEU A 147 -6.56 -13.32 -9.39
N SER A 148 -7.62 -12.53 -9.16
CA SER A 148 -8.93 -12.76 -9.78
C SER A 148 -8.89 -12.67 -11.31
N SER A 149 -7.91 -11.97 -11.91
CA SER A 149 -7.79 -11.84 -13.36
C SER A 149 -7.62 -13.20 -14.06
N PHE A 150 -6.96 -14.17 -13.42
CA PHE A 150 -6.77 -15.51 -13.96
C PHE A 150 -7.64 -16.58 -13.29
N SER A 151 -8.65 -16.19 -12.51
CA SER A 151 -9.64 -17.13 -11.95
C SER A 151 -10.33 -17.95 -13.05
N TYR A 152 -10.85 -19.12 -12.69
CA TYR A 152 -11.52 -20.02 -13.63
C TYR A 152 -12.64 -19.32 -14.42
N SER A 153 -13.39 -18.40 -13.79
CA SER A 153 -14.45 -17.64 -14.46
C SER A 153 -13.92 -16.58 -15.43
N ASN A 154 -12.74 -16.00 -15.16
CA ASN A 154 -12.23 -14.83 -15.87
C ASN A 154 -11.20 -15.18 -16.96
N ILE A 155 -10.61 -16.38 -16.93
CA ILE A 155 -9.50 -16.77 -17.81
C ILE A 155 -9.76 -16.56 -19.31
N ASP A 156 -10.98 -16.82 -19.78
CA ASP A 156 -11.36 -16.62 -21.21
C ASP A 156 -11.38 -15.14 -21.62
N THR A 157 -11.42 -14.23 -20.64
CA THR A 157 -11.47 -12.78 -20.83
C THR A 157 -10.23 -12.06 -20.32
N LEU A 158 -9.17 -12.81 -19.97
CA LEU A 158 -7.96 -12.27 -19.36
C LEU A 158 -7.37 -11.13 -20.20
N ASP A 159 -7.17 -11.31 -21.51
CA ASP A 159 -6.71 -10.25 -22.43
C ASP A 159 -7.57 -8.97 -22.37
N ILE A 160 -8.89 -9.14 -22.30
CA ILE A 160 -9.84 -8.01 -22.25
C ILE A 160 -9.70 -7.28 -20.92
N LEU A 161 -9.61 -8.02 -19.81
CA LEU A 161 -9.41 -7.46 -18.47
C LEU A 161 -8.09 -6.69 -18.39
N LEU A 162 -7.01 -7.24 -18.95
CA LEU A 162 -5.70 -6.59 -18.98
C LEU A 162 -5.71 -5.32 -19.84
N LYS A 163 -6.33 -5.36 -21.02
CA LYS A 163 -6.51 -4.16 -21.87
C LYS A 163 -7.31 -3.08 -21.15
N LYS A 164 -8.41 -3.46 -20.48
CA LYS A 164 -9.23 -2.52 -19.69
C LYS A 164 -8.42 -1.91 -18.55
N SER A 165 -7.66 -2.71 -17.81
CA SER A 165 -6.79 -2.21 -16.73
C SER A 165 -5.79 -1.19 -17.26
N LYS A 166 -5.09 -1.52 -18.36
CA LYS A 166 -4.10 -0.63 -18.96
C LYS A 166 -4.71 0.71 -19.42
N VAL A 167 -5.92 0.68 -19.97
CA VAL A 167 -6.65 1.91 -20.34
C VAL A 167 -6.98 2.73 -19.10
N LEU A 168 -7.50 2.10 -18.04
CA LEU A 168 -7.80 2.79 -16.78
C LEU A 168 -6.54 3.42 -16.16
N ASP A 169 -5.43 2.69 -16.12
CA ASP A 169 -4.17 3.18 -15.54
C ASP A 169 -3.62 4.36 -16.34
N ASN A 170 -3.66 4.29 -17.67
CA ASN A 170 -3.24 5.40 -18.54
C ASN A 170 -4.13 6.63 -18.38
N SER A 171 -5.45 6.44 -18.43
CA SER A 171 -6.41 7.55 -18.25
C SER A 171 -6.32 8.15 -16.85
N TRP A 172 -6.04 7.36 -15.82
CA TRP A 172 -5.80 7.87 -14.48
C TRP A 172 -4.53 8.73 -14.42
N LYS A 173 -3.43 8.28 -15.04
CA LYS A 173 -2.18 9.06 -15.10
C LYS A 173 -2.35 10.38 -15.83
N GLU A 174 -3.08 10.39 -16.94
CA GLU A 174 -3.42 11.61 -17.69
C GLU A 174 -4.35 12.54 -16.87
N LEU A 175 -5.27 11.97 -16.09
CA LEU A 175 -6.18 12.75 -15.24
C LEU A 175 -5.45 13.35 -14.02
N VAL A 176 -4.46 12.63 -13.50
CA VAL A 176 -3.76 12.90 -12.23
C VAL A 176 -2.26 13.10 -12.49
N GLU A 177 -1.94 13.94 -13.47
CA GLU A 177 -0.54 14.24 -13.82
C GLU A 177 0.22 14.90 -12.66
N SER A 178 -0.50 15.64 -11.79
CA SER A 178 0.02 16.31 -10.61
C SER A 178 -1.03 16.49 -9.51
N ILE A 179 -0.61 16.79 -8.27
CA ILE A 179 -1.54 17.17 -7.20
C ILE A 179 -2.36 18.39 -7.59
N ASP A 180 -1.75 19.37 -8.28
CA ASP A 180 -2.44 20.57 -8.74
C ASP A 180 -3.54 20.26 -9.77
N SER A 181 -3.38 19.21 -10.58
CA SER A 181 -4.45 18.75 -11.49
C SER A 181 -5.66 18.23 -10.72
N ILE A 182 -5.45 17.45 -9.65
CA ILE A 182 -6.51 16.97 -8.76
C ILE A 182 -7.21 18.16 -8.08
N VAL A 183 -6.42 19.09 -7.53
CA VAL A 183 -6.93 20.31 -6.90
C VAL A 183 -7.82 21.05 -7.87
N SER A 184 -7.38 21.25 -9.12
CA SER A 184 -8.16 21.95 -10.14
C SER A 184 -9.47 21.24 -10.47
N ILE A 185 -9.44 19.91 -10.65
CA ILE A 185 -10.64 19.10 -10.94
C ILE A 185 -11.65 19.19 -9.79
N ILE A 186 -11.18 19.02 -8.55
CA ILE A 186 -12.04 19.06 -7.37
C ILE A 186 -12.56 20.47 -7.12
N SER A 187 -11.73 21.51 -7.28
CA SER A 187 -12.17 22.91 -7.17
C SER A 187 -13.28 23.22 -8.15
N GLN A 188 -13.16 22.76 -9.40
CA GLN A 188 -14.21 22.96 -10.40
C GLN A 188 -15.52 22.28 -9.97
N LYS A 189 -15.45 21.02 -9.55
CA LYS A 189 -16.63 20.26 -9.09
C LYS A 189 -17.28 20.90 -7.85
N LEU A 190 -16.47 21.41 -6.93
CA LEU A 190 -16.94 22.12 -5.74
C LEU A 190 -17.68 23.41 -6.14
N LEU A 191 -17.13 24.19 -7.07
CA LEU A 191 -17.78 25.41 -7.56
C LEU A 191 -19.10 25.12 -8.28
N GLU A 192 -19.14 24.07 -9.12
CA GLU A 192 -20.38 23.60 -9.76
C GLU A 192 -21.45 23.27 -8.72
N LYS A 193 -21.07 22.55 -7.66
CA LYS A 193 -21.98 22.20 -6.56
C LYS A 193 -22.47 23.44 -5.80
N ILE A 194 -21.58 24.37 -5.47
CA ILE A 194 -21.95 25.62 -4.77
C ILE A 194 -22.92 26.43 -5.63
N LYS A 195 -22.59 26.67 -6.91
CA LYS A 195 -23.45 27.45 -7.82
C LYS A 195 -24.82 26.82 -8.07
N SER A 196 -24.93 25.49 -7.96
CA SER A 196 -26.24 24.82 -8.02
C SER A 196 -27.15 25.13 -6.82
N THR A 197 -26.56 25.57 -5.70
CA THR A 197 -27.27 25.87 -4.44
C THR A 197 -27.39 27.38 -4.21
N ASP A 198 -26.33 28.13 -4.50
CA ASP A 198 -26.26 29.58 -4.45
C ASP A 198 -25.64 30.12 -5.76
N PRO A 199 -26.46 30.43 -6.77
CA PRO A 199 -25.98 30.98 -8.04
C PRO A 199 -25.29 32.34 -7.91
N SER A 200 -25.50 33.06 -6.80
CA SER A 200 -24.94 34.39 -6.57
C SER A 200 -23.53 34.36 -5.97
N PHE A 201 -23.08 33.19 -5.51
CA PHE A 201 -21.78 32.99 -4.89
C PHE A 201 -20.62 33.39 -5.82
N LYS A 202 -19.70 34.18 -5.29
CA LYS A 202 -18.47 34.62 -5.96
C LYS A 202 -17.26 34.29 -5.10
N ILE A 203 -16.24 33.72 -5.73
CA ILE A 203 -14.94 33.45 -5.11
C ILE A 203 -13.86 33.58 -6.17
N ASP A 204 -12.66 34.01 -5.77
CA ASP A 204 -11.49 33.97 -6.63
C ASP A 204 -11.05 32.52 -6.91
N SER A 205 -10.55 32.26 -8.12
CA SER A 205 -10.15 30.91 -8.50
C SER A 205 -8.96 30.39 -7.66
N ASN A 206 -8.06 31.27 -7.24
CA ASN A 206 -6.88 30.91 -6.47
C ASN A 206 -7.24 30.62 -5.00
N ASP A 207 -8.17 31.39 -4.43
CA ASP A 207 -8.70 31.14 -3.09
C ASP A 207 -9.43 29.79 -3.01
N LEU A 208 -10.25 29.49 -4.03
CA LEU A 208 -10.93 28.20 -4.12
C LEU A 208 -9.95 27.03 -4.24
N LYS A 209 -8.90 27.19 -5.06
CA LYS A 209 -7.83 26.18 -5.20
C LYS A 209 -7.07 26.00 -3.90
N THR A 210 -6.75 27.08 -3.19
CA THR A 210 -6.05 27.04 -1.90
C THR A 210 -6.89 26.31 -0.85
N PHE A 211 -8.17 26.64 -0.74
CA PHE A 211 -9.11 25.93 0.13
C PHE A 211 -9.19 24.44 -0.21
N THR A 212 -9.35 24.12 -1.51
CA THR A 212 -9.47 22.73 -1.98
C THR A 212 -8.20 21.95 -1.69
N LYS A 213 -7.02 22.56 -1.92
CA LYS A 213 -5.73 21.95 -1.63
C LYS A 213 -5.58 21.60 -0.15
N GLY A 214 -5.89 22.54 0.74
CA GLY A 214 -5.86 22.26 2.19
C GLY A 214 -6.80 21.12 2.60
N LYS A 215 -7.98 21.01 1.97
CA LYS A 215 -8.91 19.90 2.22
C LYS A 215 -8.43 18.56 1.67
N ILE A 216 -7.77 18.55 0.51
CA ILE A 216 -7.17 17.34 -0.05
C ILE A 216 -5.99 16.88 0.83
N GLU A 217 -5.14 17.80 1.28
CA GLU A 217 -4.03 17.50 2.19
C GLU A 217 -4.54 16.89 3.50
N GLU A 218 -5.61 17.44 4.09
CA GLU A 218 -6.28 16.88 5.28
C GLU A 218 -6.76 15.43 5.05
N LEU A 219 -7.35 15.13 3.89
CA LEU A 219 -7.81 13.78 3.53
C LEU A 219 -6.66 12.77 3.41
N PHE A 220 -5.51 13.18 2.90
CA PHE A 220 -4.35 12.30 2.78
C PHE A 220 -3.65 12.08 4.12
N GLU A 221 -3.60 13.10 4.99
CA GLU A 221 -3.06 12.95 6.35
C GLU A 221 -3.90 11.96 7.18
N LEU A 222 -5.23 11.97 7.03
CA LEU A 222 -6.15 11.00 7.65
C LEU A 222 -5.82 9.56 7.23
N ALA A 223 -5.57 9.32 5.95
CA ALA A 223 -5.28 7.98 5.42
C ALA A 223 -3.93 7.42 5.89
N GLU A 224 -2.92 8.28 6.10
CA GLU A 224 -1.61 7.87 6.61
C GLU A 224 -1.67 7.45 8.08
N ILE A 225 -2.51 8.10 8.88
CA ILE A 225 -2.71 7.77 10.29
C ILE A 225 -3.39 6.39 10.44
N GLU A 226 -4.37 6.07 9.58
CA GLU A 226 -5.03 4.76 9.56
C GLU A 226 -4.09 3.60 9.14
N GLU A 227 -3.15 3.86 8.23
CA GLU A 227 -2.15 2.86 7.82
C GLU A 227 -1.06 2.67 8.90
N GLU A 228 -0.68 3.72 9.64
CA GLU A 228 0.30 3.62 10.74
C GLU A 228 -0.23 2.84 11.95
N GLU A 229 -1.51 2.95 12.29
CA GLU A 229 -2.12 2.14 13.37
C GLU A 229 -2.16 0.64 13.03
N LYS A 230 -2.18 0.29 11.73
CA LYS A 230 -2.14 -1.11 11.26
C LYS A 230 -0.73 -1.68 11.09
N ALA A 231 0.27 -0.83 10.87
CA ALA A 231 1.65 -1.24 10.60
C ALA A 231 2.48 -1.54 11.86
N ASP A 232 1.98 -1.24 13.07
CA ASP A 232 2.69 -1.45 14.34
C ASP A 232 2.78 -2.93 14.79
N GLU A 233 2.27 -3.90 14.00
CA GLU A 233 2.30 -5.33 14.35
C GLU A 233 3.36 -6.21 13.67
N ASN A 234 4.06 -5.80 12.60
CA ASN A 234 5.08 -6.67 12.00
C ASN A 234 6.27 -5.89 11.42
N GLY A 235 7.46 -6.14 11.99
CA GLY A 235 8.72 -5.57 11.52
C GLY A 235 9.53 -6.54 10.67
N SER A 236 10.15 -6.07 9.59
CA SER A 236 11.43 -6.61 9.10
C SER A 236 12.16 -5.65 8.13
N LEU A 237 13.44 -5.98 7.89
CA LEU A 237 14.55 -5.19 7.36
C LEU A 237 14.58 -5.04 5.83
N ASP A 238 15.24 -3.97 5.39
CA ASP A 238 15.55 -3.63 4.00
C ASP A 238 16.96 -4.02 3.56
N THR A 239 17.10 -4.51 2.33
CA THR A 239 18.31 -4.33 1.50
C THR A 239 17.89 -3.98 0.07
N LYS A 240 18.53 -2.97 -0.54
CA LYS A 240 18.23 -2.45 -1.88
C LYS A 240 19.17 -3.06 -2.94
N THR A 241 18.66 -3.29 -4.15
CA THR A 241 19.46 -3.66 -5.33
C THR A 241 18.95 -2.93 -6.58
N GLU A 242 19.82 -2.74 -7.57
CA GLU A 242 19.77 -1.78 -8.69
C GLU A 242 18.73 -2.04 -9.82
N PHE A 243 17.52 -2.54 -9.54
CA PHE A 243 16.44 -2.68 -10.55
C PHE A 243 15.19 -1.82 -10.25
N ALA A 244 15.35 -0.78 -9.42
CA ALA A 244 14.30 0.17 -9.06
C ALA A 244 13.60 0.86 -10.26
N GLU A 245 14.21 0.87 -11.44
CA GLU A 245 13.67 1.51 -12.65
C GLU A 245 12.52 0.75 -13.34
N VAL A 246 12.12 -0.44 -12.87
CA VAL A 246 10.91 -1.13 -13.38
C VAL A 246 9.65 -0.71 -12.62
N GLU A 247 9.77 -0.02 -11.47
CA GLU A 247 8.64 0.55 -10.73
C GLU A 247 7.92 1.67 -11.50
N ASP A 248 8.62 2.37 -12.41
CA ASP A 248 8.17 3.64 -12.97
C ASP A 248 7.07 3.54 -14.06
N VAL A 249 6.76 2.34 -14.58
CA VAL A 249 5.91 2.25 -15.78
C VAL A 249 4.43 2.03 -15.49
N ILE A 250 4.00 1.57 -14.30
CA ILE A 250 2.56 1.26 -14.05
C ILE A 250 1.95 2.00 -12.85
N PHE A 251 2.71 2.30 -11.79
CA PHE A 251 2.23 3.19 -10.72
C PHE A 251 3.40 4.07 -10.27
N LYS A 252 3.25 5.40 -10.35
CA LYS A 252 4.05 6.29 -9.50
C LYS A 252 3.70 5.93 -8.06
N ARG A 253 4.44 4.99 -7.47
CA ARG A 253 4.65 4.97 -6.02
C ARG A 253 5.17 6.37 -5.70
N HIS A 254 4.41 7.18 -5.01
CA HIS A 254 5.04 8.12 -4.10
C HIS A 254 5.75 7.25 -3.07
N GLN A 255 6.96 6.79 -3.38
CA GLN A 255 7.89 6.38 -2.35
C GLN A 255 8.16 7.65 -1.54
N LYS A 256 7.31 7.92 -0.54
CA LYS A 256 7.71 8.82 0.53
C LYS A 256 9.01 8.23 1.06
N SER A 257 10.07 9.03 0.94
CA SER A 257 11.39 8.70 1.43
C SER A 257 11.26 8.02 2.80
N ARG A 258 11.90 6.85 2.98
CA ARG A 258 11.98 6.11 4.25
C ARG A 258 12.73 6.86 5.36
N ILE A 259 12.89 8.17 5.22
CA ILE A 259 13.44 9.09 6.19
C ILE A 259 12.26 9.80 6.85
N ARG A 260 11.93 9.41 8.08
CA ARG A 260 10.89 10.07 8.86
C ARG A 260 11.52 11.22 9.64
N GLU A 261 10.98 12.42 9.42
CA GLU A 261 11.32 13.60 10.20
C GLU A 261 10.75 13.44 11.62
N ASN A 262 11.63 13.36 12.60
CA ASN A 262 11.33 13.27 14.03
C ASN A 262 11.69 14.57 14.74
N ILE A 263 11.24 14.70 15.99
CA ILE A 263 11.44 15.91 16.79
C ILE A 263 12.13 15.63 18.13
N SER A 264 13.00 16.55 18.54
CA SER A 264 13.60 16.62 19.86
C SER A 264 13.20 17.94 20.52
N VAL A 265 12.78 17.89 21.79
CA VAL A 265 12.43 19.09 22.57
C VAL A 265 13.32 19.16 23.80
N THR A 266 14.07 20.24 23.92
CA THR A 266 14.96 20.52 25.06
C THR A 266 14.42 21.69 25.88
N PHE A 267 14.21 21.45 27.17
CA PHE A 267 13.79 22.45 28.14
C PHE A 267 14.99 23.22 28.73
N PRO A 268 14.78 24.43 29.28
CA PRO A 268 15.85 25.20 29.93
C PRO A 268 16.53 24.50 31.11
N ASP A 269 15.81 23.58 31.77
CA ASP A 269 16.34 22.73 32.85
C ASP A 269 17.19 21.55 32.33
N LYS A 270 17.49 21.52 31.03
CA LYS A 270 18.22 20.47 30.29
C LYS A 270 17.48 19.14 30.16
N THR A 271 16.19 19.08 30.51
CA THR A 271 15.36 17.90 30.18
C THR A 271 15.19 17.81 28.67
N VAL A 272 15.44 16.64 28.10
CA VAL A 272 15.28 16.38 26.66
C VAL A 272 14.23 15.28 26.44
N PHE A 273 13.27 15.54 25.55
CA PHE A 273 12.36 14.53 25.02
C PHE A 273 12.70 14.26 23.56
N LYS A 274 13.12 13.03 23.29
CA LYS A 274 13.51 12.54 21.96
C LYS A 274 13.07 11.09 21.79
N ASN A 275 11.79 10.90 21.50
CA ASN A 275 11.20 9.57 21.32
C ASN A 275 11.27 9.10 19.86
N LYS A 276 11.04 7.80 19.64
CA LYS A 276 10.97 7.22 18.29
C LYS A 276 9.78 7.76 17.48
N LYS A 277 8.65 8.08 18.15
CA LYS A 277 7.46 8.66 17.54
C LYS A 277 7.32 10.13 17.96
N VAL A 278 7.01 10.99 16.99
CA VAL A 278 6.74 12.43 17.21
C VAL A 278 5.62 12.63 18.23
N VAL A 279 4.56 11.81 18.17
CA VAL A 279 3.42 11.91 19.09
C VAL A 279 3.84 11.76 20.55
N ASP A 280 4.78 10.86 20.84
CA ASP A 280 5.24 10.63 22.21
C ASP A 280 6.02 11.84 22.74
N THR A 281 6.91 12.39 21.92
CA THR A 281 7.64 13.63 22.26
C THR A 281 6.67 14.80 22.47
N PHE A 282 5.67 14.94 21.60
CA PHE A 282 4.66 15.99 21.69
C PHE A 282 3.84 15.89 22.99
N VAL A 283 3.31 14.69 23.28
CA VAL A 283 2.51 14.41 24.48
C VAL A 283 3.33 14.57 25.75
N GLN A 284 4.56 14.07 25.81
CA GLN A 284 5.46 14.25 26.97
C GLN A 284 5.80 15.73 27.19
N THR A 285 5.99 16.50 26.12
CA THR A 285 6.23 17.93 26.20
C THR A 285 5.04 18.65 26.82
N ILE A 286 3.81 18.42 26.32
CA ILE A 286 2.59 19.01 26.90
C ILE A 286 2.38 18.57 28.35
N LYS A 287 2.66 17.30 28.67
CA LYS A 287 2.61 16.79 30.05
C LYS A 287 3.54 17.55 30.99
N LYS A 288 4.76 17.87 30.54
CA LYS A 288 5.76 18.61 31.34
C LYS A 288 5.42 20.10 31.47
N ILE A 289 4.85 20.71 30.43
CA ILE A 289 4.39 22.11 30.45
C ILE A 289 3.18 22.28 31.40
N GLY A 290 2.37 21.24 31.54
CA GLY A 290 1.11 21.28 32.27
C GLY A 290 -0.05 21.43 31.29
N PRO A 291 -0.89 20.39 31.11
CA PRO A 291 -2.03 20.45 30.18
C PRO A 291 -2.99 21.61 30.47
N GLU A 292 -3.17 21.99 31.74
CA GLU A 292 -3.96 23.16 32.15
C GLU A 292 -3.42 24.48 31.58
N ASN A 293 -2.09 24.64 31.56
CA ASN A 293 -1.44 25.83 31.03
C ASN A 293 -1.64 25.91 29.51
N VAL A 294 -1.51 24.77 28.82
CA VAL A 294 -1.75 24.69 27.37
C VAL A 294 -3.22 24.91 27.03
N MET A 295 -4.16 24.34 27.79
CA MET A 295 -5.60 24.53 27.59
C MET A 295 -6.00 26.00 27.72
N SER A 296 -5.40 26.75 28.66
CA SER A 296 -5.66 28.18 28.85
C SER A 296 -5.30 29.06 27.64
N LEU A 297 -4.44 28.57 26.74
CA LEU A 297 -4.06 29.27 25.51
C LEU A 297 -5.15 29.22 24.44
N ASN A 298 -6.17 28.38 24.63
CA ASN A 298 -7.32 28.23 23.74
C ASN A 298 -6.90 28.00 22.27
N LEU A 299 -5.94 27.09 22.06
CA LEU A 299 -5.41 26.73 20.74
C LEU A 299 -6.31 25.69 20.08
N TYR A 300 -6.56 25.86 18.77
CA TYR A 300 -7.40 24.94 17.98
C TYR A 300 -6.69 24.48 16.72
N ARG A 301 -6.96 23.25 16.30
CA ARG A 301 -6.65 22.74 14.95
C ARG A 301 -7.84 21.95 14.43
N ALA A 302 -8.18 22.18 13.16
CA ALA A 302 -9.38 21.62 12.54
C ALA A 302 -10.68 21.84 13.36
N GLY A 303 -10.77 22.97 14.07
CA GLY A 303 -11.92 23.31 14.93
C GLY A 303 -11.94 22.60 16.29
N VAL A 304 -10.95 21.77 16.61
CA VAL A 304 -10.84 21.03 17.89
C VAL A 304 -9.77 21.64 18.78
N PRO A 305 -10.02 21.82 20.09
CA PRO A 305 -9.01 22.29 21.03
C PRO A 305 -7.79 21.35 21.09
N ILE A 306 -6.58 21.92 21.15
CA ILE A 306 -5.35 21.13 21.32
C ILE A 306 -5.35 20.34 22.63
N VAL A 307 -5.89 20.93 23.69
CA VAL A 307 -6.12 20.28 24.99
C VAL A 307 -7.53 20.59 25.45
N SER A 308 -8.29 19.57 25.86
CA SER A 308 -9.67 19.67 26.33
C SER A 308 -9.93 18.73 27.50
N GLU A 309 -10.89 19.03 28.39
CA GLU A 309 -11.40 18.06 29.38
C GLU A 309 -12.46 17.11 28.79
N VAL A 310 -13.01 17.48 27.62
CA VAL A 310 -14.02 16.71 26.90
C VAL A 310 -13.35 15.98 25.74
N LYS A 311 -13.60 14.67 25.65
CA LYS A 311 -13.13 13.84 24.54
C LYS A 311 -13.89 14.23 23.27
N ASP A 312 -13.17 14.37 22.16
CA ASP A 312 -13.75 14.53 20.83
C ASP A 312 -14.22 13.16 20.29
N GLU A 313 -15.32 13.14 19.55
CA GLU A 313 -15.91 11.90 19.02
C GLU A 313 -15.25 11.43 17.72
N PHE A 314 -14.55 12.32 17.00
CA PHE A 314 -14.05 12.08 15.66
C PHE A 314 -12.53 11.90 15.61
N TYR A 315 -11.78 12.70 16.39
CA TYR A 315 -10.32 12.71 16.30
C TYR A 315 -9.64 11.86 17.38
N ASN A 316 -8.53 11.20 17.00
CA ASN A 316 -7.71 10.46 17.96
C ASN A 316 -7.01 11.43 18.95
N GLN A 317 -7.12 11.11 20.24
CA GLN A 317 -6.66 11.94 21.34
C GLN A 317 -5.92 11.13 22.39
N HIS A 318 -4.81 11.67 22.89
CA HIS A 318 -4.08 11.06 23.99
C HIS A 318 -4.59 11.56 25.34
N LYS A 319 -4.93 10.65 26.25
CA LYS A 319 -5.47 11.01 27.57
C LYS A 319 -4.33 11.23 28.59
N ILE A 320 -4.32 12.39 29.24
CA ILE A 320 -3.46 12.69 30.40
C ILE A 320 -4.33 13.15 31.56
N GLY A 321 -4.53 12.28 32.55
CA GLY A 321 -5.41 12.58 33.68
C GLY A 321 -6.85 12.83 33.21
N LYS A 322 -7.37 14.03 33.45
CA LYS A 322 -8.69 14.47 32.97
C LYS A 322 -8.66 15.12 31.58
N TYR A 323 -7.48 15.36 31.02
CA TYR A 323 -7.32 16.07 29.76
C TYR A 323 -7.15 15.10 28.57
N TRP A 324 -7.64 15.54 27.42
CA TRP A 324 -7.52 14.91 26.12
C TRP A 324 -6.69 15.83 25.22
N ILE A 325 -5.60 15.30 24.69
CA ILE A 325 -4.68 16.02 23.83
C ILE A 325 -4.93 15.61 22.39
N MET A 326 -5.25 16.58 21.53
CA MET A 326 -5.38 16.38 20.10
C MET A 326 -4.02 16.00 19.50
N VAL A 327 -3.87 14.75 19.09
CA VAL A 327 -2.63 14.22 18.49
C VAL A 327 -2.77 13.91 17.00
N HIS A 328 -3.99 14.03 16.48
CA HIS A 328 -4.35 13.83 15.08
C HIS A 328 -4.03 15.08 14.23
N THR A 329 -2.74 15.38 14.10
CA THR A 329 -2.17 16.51 13.34
C THR A 329 -0.84 16.11 12.69
N SER A 330 -0.37 16.76 11.62
CA SER A 330 0.93 16.43 11.02
C SER A 330 2.13 16.74 11.94
N THR A 331 3.31 16.16 11.66
CA THR A 331 4.55 16.48 12.41
C THR A 331 4.87 17.98 12.36
N LYS A 332 4.72 18.59 11.18
CA LYS A 332 4.91 20.03 11.00
C LYS A 332 3.93 20.82 11.86
N GLU A 333 2.69 20.37 11.94
CA GLU A 333 1.67 21.03 12.75
C GLU A 333 1.91 20.85 14.26
N LYS A 334 2.37 19.67 14.70
CA LYS A 334 2.82 19.45 16.08
C LYS A 334 3.96 20.39 16.45
N ILE A 335 4.94 20.58 15.55
CA ILE A 335 6.03 21.55 15.75
C ILE A 335 5.48 22.98 15.81
N ALA A 336 4.57 23.36 14.91
CA ALA A 336 3.95 24.67 14.90
C ALA A 336 3.18 24.95 16.21
N VAL A 337 2.40 23.98 16.69
CA VAL A 337 1.70 24.05 17.98
C VAL A 337 2.68 24.18 19.13
N LEU A 338 3.77 23.40 19.18
CA LEU A 338 4.78 23.53 20.24
C LEU A 338 5.49 24.88 20.20
N ASN A 339 5.80 25.42 19.02
CA ASN A 339 6.36 26.77 18.89
C ASN A 339 5.36 27.83 19.37
N GLU A 340 4.09 27.72 19.00
CA GLU A 340 3.05 28.65 19.45
C GLU A 340 2.88 28.61 20.99
N ILE A 341 2.92 27.42 21.59
CA ILE A 341 2.92 27.24 23.05
C ILE A 341 4.18 27.85 23.67
N ASN A 342 5.35 27.58 23.09
CA ASN A 342 6.65 28.08 23.55
C ASN A 342 6.68 29.62 23.59
N ASP A 343 6.18 30.26 22.55
CA ASP A 343 6.13 31.71 22.41
C ASP A 343 5.11 32.32 23.38
N LYS A 344 3.88 31.80 23.42
CA LYS A 344 2.81 32.34 24.28
C LYS A 344 3.10 32.19 25.77
N LEU A 345 3.80 31.13 26.17
CA LEU A 345 4.17 30.87 27.56
C LEU A 345 5.61 31.29 27.90
N ASN A 346 6.36 31.84 26.93
CA ASN A 346 7.76 32.27 27.07
C ASN A 346 8.66 31.19 27.70
N LEU A 347 8.55 29.95 27.23
CA LEU A 347 9.16 28.76 27.85
C LEU A 347 10.63 28.56 27.47
N LYS A 348 11.11 29.21 26.39
CA LYS A 348 12.47 29.08 25.86
C LYS A 348 12.86 27.62 25.54
N LEU A 349 11.90 26.84 25.05
CA LEU A 349 12.15 25.50 24.55
C LEU A 349 12.99 25.58 23.27
N MET A 350 13.90 24.62 23.10
CA MET A 350 14.61 24.38 21.86
C MET A 350 13.96 23.16 21.18
N ILE A 351 13.40 23.36 19.99
CA ILE A 351 12.70 22.34 19.21
C ILE A 351 13.49 22.10 17.94
N GLU A 352 14.00 20.89 17.77
CA GLU A 352 14.86 20.51 16.65
C GLU A 352 14.23 19.34 15.90
N THR A 353 14.32 19.38 14.57
CA THR A 353 13.98 18.23 13.72
C THR A 353 15.22 17.42 13.41
N PHE A 354 15.06 16.10 13.34
CA PHE A 354 16.13 15.20 12.93
C PHE A 354 15.55 14.05 12.12
N MET A 355 16.39 13.47 11.27
CA MET A 355 16.03 12.33 10.46
C MET A 355 16.37 11.04 11.21
N ASN A 356 15.40 10.12 11.33
CA ASN A 356 15.69 8.76 11.76
C ASN A 356 15.92 7.87 10.54
N GLU A 357 17.07 7.21 10.50
CA GLU A 357 17.28 5.99 9.72
C GLU A 357 16.60 4.84 10.48
N ARG A 358 15.81 4.04 9.77
CA ARG A 358 15.06 2.92 10.37
C ARG A 358 15.97 1.75 10.68
#